data_AF-A0A817Y0J5-F1
#
_entry.id   AF-A0A817Y0J5-F1
#
_cell.length_a   1.000
_cell.length_b   1.000
_cell.length_c   1.000
_cell.angle_alpha   90.00
_cell.angle_beta   90.00
_cell.angle_gamma   90.00
#
_symmetry.space_group_name_H-M   'P 1'
#
loop_
_entity.id
_entity.type
_entity.pdbx_description
1 polymer ?
#
loop_
_entity_poly.entity_id
_entity_poly.type
_entity_poly.pdbx_seq_one_letter_code
_entity_poly.pdbx_strand_id
1 'polypeptide(L)'
;MKSKDIRELALRLYNDGCSGNEIHRSLRGLISRRTIFYGLKLLKVTGAIALQDPSGCPRQNEKIYAATRNEADEKGAVHHKAKFPAGVMVWVEVCSQGITRPVIIENGTIDSDRYIADILPVALKDGTQMLGNEFIFQQDGAKPHTAKNT
;
A
#
# COMPACT_ATOMS: atom_id res chain seq x y z
N MET A 1 21.55 -3.52 -8.73
CA MET A 1 21.86 -2.22 -8.10
C MET A 1 20.64 -1.78 -7.29
N LYS A 2 20.79 -1.37 -6.02
CA LYS A 2 19.62 -1.00 -5.19
C LYS A 2 19.12 0.39 -5.63
N SER A 3 17.83 0.66 -5.45
CA SER A 3 17.21 1.94 -5.87
C SER A 3 17.90 3.18 -5.27
N LYS A 4 18.47 3.05 -4.07
CA LYS A 4 19.22 4.11 -3.39
C LYS A 4 20.50 4.49 -4.13
N ASP A 5 21.27 3.49 -4.58
CA ASP A 5 22.54 3.67 -5.29
C ASP A 5 22.35 4.42 -6.63
N ILE A 6 21.25 4.13 -7.35
CA ILE A 6 20.96 4.79 -8.62
C ILE A 6 20.58 6.26 -8.45
N ARG A 7 19.94 6.60 -7.33
CA ARG A 7 19.54 7.97 -6.99
C ARG A 7 20.75 8.81 -6.55
N GLU A 8 21.65 8.25 -5.75
CA GLU A 8 22.90 8.90 -5.37
C GLU A 8 23.78 9.16 -6.60
N LEU A 9 23.83 8.21 -7.54
CA LEU A 9 24.55 8.37 -8.80
C LEU A 9 23.95 9.51 -9.67
N ALA A 10 22.62 9.60 -9.76
CA ALA A 10 21.96 10.68 -10.48
C ALA A 10 22.21 12.06 -9.86
N LEU A 11 22.26 12.14 -8.51
CA LEU A 11 22.57 13.38 -7.79
C LEU A 11 24.00 13.85 -8.06
N ARG A 12 24.97 12.94 -8.01
CA ARG A 12 26.38 13.25 -8.29
C ARG A 12 26.55 13.84 -9.69
N LEU A 13 26.02 13.16 -10.70
CA LEU A 13 26.09 13.63 -12.09
C LEU A 13 25.45 15.01 -12.28
N TYR A 14 24.36 15.29 -11.55
CA TYR A 14 23.74 16.62 -11.58
C TYR A 14 24.63 17.70 -10.95
N ASN A 15 25.24 17.40 -9.80
CA ASN A 15 26.17 18.32 -9.12
C ASN A 15 27.46 18.55 -9.92
N ASP A 16 27.88 17.55 -10.70
CA ASP A 16 29.00 17.64 -11.65
C ASP A 16 28.66 18.47 -12.91
N GLY A 17 27.45 19.03 -12.98
CA GLY A 17 27.02 19.93 -14.05
C GLY A 17 26.42 19.24 -15.28
N CYS A 18 26.19 17.92 -15.24
CA CYS A 18 25.57 17.22 -16.37
C CYS A 18 24.10 17.66 -16.58
N SER A 19 23.72 17.81 -17.84
CA SER A 19 22.33 18.03 -18.24
C SER A 19 21.48 16.77 -18.01
N GLY A 20 20.17 16.94 -17.86
CA GLY A 20 19.26 15.81 -17.65
C GLY A 20 19.26 14.77 -18.78
N ASN A 21 19.62 15.17 -20.01
CA ASN A 21 19.78 14.24 -21.11
C ASN A 21 21.08 13.41 -21.01
N GLU A 22 22.16 14.00 -20.50
CA GLU A 22 23.43 13.29 -20.25
C GLU A 22 23.27 12.30 -19.10
N ILE A 23 22.61 12.71 -18.02
CA ILE A 23 22.29 11.84 -16.89
C ILE A 23 21.44 10.65 -17.36
N HIS A 24 20.45 10.88 -18.22
CA HIS A 24 19.65 9.79 -18.79
C HIS A 24 20.46 8.86 -19.71
N ARG A 25 21.42 9.38 -20.48
CA ARG A 25 22.31 8.51 -21.28
C ARG A 25 23.17 7.63 -20.38
N SER A 26 23.71 8.18 -19.29
CA SER A 26 24.53 7.43 -18.32
C SER A 26 23.74 6.39 -17.52
N LEU A 27 22.44 6.62 -17.31
CA LEU A 27 21.55 5.72 -16.55
C LEU A 27 20.56 4.96 -17.44
N ARG A 28 20.83 4.88 -18.75
CA ARG A 28 19.92 4.27 -19.73
C ARG A 28 19.67 2.80 -19.38
N GLY A 29 18.40 2.42 -19.28
CA GLY A 29 17.98 1.06 -18.92
C GLY A 29 17.85 0.81 -17.42
N LEU A 30 18.33 1.71 -16.57
CA LEU A 30 18.18 1.63 -15.11
C LEU A 30 17.05 2.54 -14.60
N ILE A 31 16.90 3.72 -15.17
CA ILE A 31 15.85 4.69 -14.81
C ILE A 31 15.24 5.31 -16.07
N SER A 32 13.92 5.51 -16.05
CA SER A 32 13.23 6.19 -17.14
C SER A 32 13.64 7.66 -17.25
N ARG A 33 13.66 8.20 -18.48
CA ARG A 33 13.85 9.63 -18.73
C ARG A 33 12.91 10.48 -17.87
N ARG A 34 11.63 10.10 -17.78
CA ARG A 34 10.62 10.82 -17.00
C ARG A 34 11.02 10.97 -15.53
N THR A 35 11.51 9.90 -14.91
CA THR A 35 11.95 9.88 -13.51
C THR A 35 13.14 10.82 -13.27
N ILE A 36 14.11 10.86 -14.20
CA ILE A 36 15.26 11.76 -14.12
C ILE A 36 14.82 13.22 -14.18
N PHE A 37 14.03 13.59 -15.19
CA PHE A 37 13.57 14.97 -15.34
C PHE A 37 12.66 15.42 -14.19
N TYR A 38 11.85 14.51 -13.64
CA TYR A 38 11.06 14.79 -12.44
C TYR A 38 11.93 15.03 -11.21
N GLY A 39 12.94 14.18 -10.97
CA GLY A 39 13.88 14.34 -9.86
C GLY A 39 14.71 15.62 -9.95
N LEU A 40 15.17 15.98 -11.16
CA LEU A 40 15.89 17.24 -11.40
C LEU A 40 15.00 18.48 -11.19
N LYS A 41 13.72 18.39 -11.54
CA LYS A 41 12.76 19.47 -11.27
C LYS A 41 12.58 19.67 -9.77
N LEU A 42 12.46 18.59 -8.99
CA LEU A 42 12.37 18.65 -7.54
C LEU A 42 13.65 19.22 -6.91
N LEU A 43 14.82 18.81 -7.40
CA LEU A 43 16.12 19.35 -6.96
C LEU A 43 16.22 20.87 -7.11
N LYS A 44 15.81 21.41 -8.26
CA LYS A 44 15.86 22.85 -8.52
C LYS A 44 14.93 23.66 -7.62
N VAL A 45 13.82 23.05 -7.19
CA VAL A 45 12.80 23.72 -6.37
C VAL A 45 13.12 23.61 -4.87
N THR A 46 13.68 22.49 -4.44
CA THR A 46 13.82 22.17 -3.00
C THR A 46 15.26 22.11 -2.51
N GLY A 47 16.26 22.19 -3.40
CA GLY A 47 17.68 22.04 -3.05
C GLY A 47 18.10 20.62 -2.68
N ALA A 48 17.17 19.66 -2.71
CA ALA A 48 17.42 18.25 -2.42
C ALA A 48 16.68 17.35 -3.42
N ILE A 49 17.23 16.16 -3.73
CA ILE A 49 16.36 15.06 -4.19
C ILE A 49 15.63 14.60 -2.94
N ALA A 50 14.52 15.26 -2.60
CA ALA A 50 13.73 14.86 -1.45
C ALA A 50 13.40 13.37 -1.57
N LEU A 51 13.90 12.60 -0.60
CA LEU A 51 13.74 11.15 -0.48
C LEU A 51 12.34 10.73 -0.02
N GLN A 52 11.41 11.68 0.11
CA GLN A 52 10.03 11.39 0.39
C GLN A 52 9.25 11.64 -0.89
N ASP A 53 8.62 10.56 -1.36
CA ASP A 53 7.50 10.64 -2.28
C ASP A 53 6.65 11.84 -1.83
N PRO A 54 6.48 12.91 -2.64
CA PRO A 54 5.53 13.95 -2.30
C PRO A 54 4.21 13.20 -2.22
N SER A 55 3.77 12.96 -0.98
CA SER A 55 2.69 12.04 -0.69
C SER A 55 1.53 12.43 -1.57
N GLY A 56 1.27 11.66 -2.62
CA GLY A 56 0.10 11.85 -3.44
C GLY A 56 -1.07 11.86 -2.49
N CYS A 57 -1.88 12.92 -2.53
CA CYS A 57 -2.97 13.25 -1.61
C CYS A 57 -3.68 11.98 -1.08
N PRO A 58 -3.30 11.44 0.10
CA PRO A 58 -4.02 10.31 0.64
C PRO A 58 -5.30 10.89 1.24
N ARG A 59 -6.47 10.43 0.79
CA ARG A 59 -7.78 10.74 1.42
C ARG A 59 -7.84 10.42 2.92
N GLN A 60 -6.82 9.75 3.45
CA GLN A 60 -6.78 9.12 4.77
C GLN A 60 -6.15 9.98 5.87
N ASN A 61 -5.41 11.03 5.53
CA ASN A 61 -4.74 11.88 6.51
C ASN A 61 -5.65 13.04 6.96
N GLU A 62 -5.55 13.42 8.22
CA GLU A 62 -6.17 14.66 8.72
C GLU A 62 -5.56 15.87 7.99
N LYS A 63 -6.44 16.79 7.58
CA LYS A 63 -6.05 18.02 6.91
C LYS A 63 -5.90 19.11 7.95
N ILE A 64 -4.71 19.70 8.04
CA ILE A 64 -4.51 20.94 8.78
C ILE A 64 -4.79 22.10 7.83
N TYR A 65 -5.73 22.96 8.20
CA TYR A 65 -5.97 24.23 7.52
C TYR A 65 -5.03 25.30 8.09
N ALA A 66 -4.21 25.87 7.22
CA ALA A 66 -3.28 26.96 7.53
C ALA A 66 -3.20 27.91 6.32
N ALA A 67 -3.01 29.20 6.58
CA ALA A 67 -2.89 30.21 5.55
C ALA A 67 -1.49 30.21 4.91
N THR A 68 -0.48 29.74 5.64
CA THR A 68 0.90 29.65 5.16
C THR A 68 1.56 28.31 5.50
N ARG A 69 2.66 27.99 4.81
CA ARG A 69 3.44 26.77 5.07
C ARG A 69 4.06 26.76 6.47
N ASN A 70 4.61 27.89 6.90
CA ASN A 70 5.21 28.01 8.24
C ASN A 70 4.17 27.75 9.33
N GLU A 71 2.96 28.29 9.17
CA GLU A 71 1.85 28.05 10.09
C GLU A 71 1.41 26.57 10.09
N ALA A 72 1.44 25.90 8.93
CA ALA A 72 1.16 24.47 8.86
C ALA A 72 2.21 23.64 9.60
N ASP A 73 3.48 24.01 9.49
CA ASP A 73 4.60 23.31 10.12
C ASP A 73 4.60 23.53 11.65
N GLU A 74 4.27 24.73 12.13
CA GLU A 74 4.04 25.03 13.56
C GLU A 74 2.88 24.23 14.16
N LYS A 75 1.84 23.97 13.36
CA LYS A 75 0.67 23.16 13.76
C LYS A 75 0.92 21.64 13.70
N GLY A 76 2.15 21.19 13.42
CA GLY A 76 2.52 19.78 13.39
C GLY A 76 2.44 19.11 12.00
N ALA A 77 2.30 19.91 10.93
CA ALA A 77 2.27 19.48 9.53
C ALA A 77 1.25 18.35 9.24
N VAL A 78 1.66 17.22 8.67
CA VAL A 78 0.73 16.11 8.37
C VAL A 78 0.69 15.16 9.57
N HIS A 79 -0.45 15.09 10.26
CA HIS A 79 -0.70 14.02 11.20
C HIS A 79 -0.89 12.70 10.45
N HIS A 80 0.20 11.96 10.30
CA HIS A 80 0.17 10.62 9.77
C HIS A 80 -0.53 9.70 10.77
N LYS A 81 -1.72 9.19 10.42
CA LYS A 81 -2.24 8.00 11.10
C LYS A 81 -1.19 6.89 10.97
N ALA A 82 -0.96 6.13 12.05
CA ALA A 82 -0.07 4.97 12.00
C ALA A 82 -0.41 4.16 10.75
N LYS A 83 0.57 3.95 9.87
CA LYS A 83 0.31 3.37 8.55
C LYS A 83 -0.21 1.92 8.66
N PHE A 84 0.08 1.27 9.80
CA PHE A 84 -0.34 -0.09 10.15
C PHE A 84 -0.56 -0.16 11.68
N PRO A 85 -1.69 0.33 12.21
CA PRO A 85 -2.00 0.10 13.62
C PRO A 85 -2.12 -1.41 13.84
N ALA A 86 -1.73 -1.89 15.03
CA ALA A 86 -1.96 -3.29 15.39
C ALA A 86 -3.46 -3.59 15.31
N GLY A 87 -3.82 -4.59 14.51
CA GLY A 87 -5.20 -4.99 14.27
C GLY A 87 -5.32 -6.50 14.21
N VAL A 88 -6.45 -7.01 14.70
CA VAL A 88 -6.79 -8.43 14.61
C VAL A 88 -7.67 -8.62 13.39
N MET A 89 -7.30 -9.55 12.51
CA MET A 89 -8.14 -9.93 11.39
C MET A 89 -9.14 -10.99 11.87
N VAL A 90 -10.41 -10.79 11.57
CA VAL A 90 -11.50 -11.69 11.95
C VAL A 90 -12.30 -12.01 10.70
N TRP A 91 -12.53 -13.28 10.45
CA TRP A 91 -13.45 -13.74 9.42
C TRP A 91 -14.77 -14.19 10.06
N VAL A 92 -15.88 -13.83 9.43
CA VAL A 92 -17.25 -14.15 9.86
C VAL A 92 -18.11 -14.33 8.63
N GLU A 93 -19.08 -15.23 8.73
CA GLU A 93 -20.18 -15.39 7.78
C GLU A 93 -21.51 -15.05 8.48
N VAL A 94 -22.44 -14.50 7.71
CA VAL A 94 -23.76 -14.08 8.20
C VAL A 94 -24.80 -14.57 7.21
N CYS A 95 -25.88 -15.14 7.74
CA CYS A 95 -27.04 -15.57 6.96
C CYS A 95 -28.35 -15.19 7.67
N SER A 96 -29.49 -15.57 7.07
CA SER A 96 -30.82 -15.31 7.64
C SER A 96 -31.07 -16.01 8.98
N GLN A 97 -30.33 -17.08 9.29
CA GLN A 97 -30.45 -17.83 10.54
C GLN A 97 -29.51 -17.33 11.64
N GLY A 98 -28.56 -16.44 11.32
CA GLY A 98 -27.62 -15.90 12.29
C GLY A 98 -26.21 -15.71 11.75
N ILE A 99 -25.27 -15.63 12.68
CA ILE A 99 -23.85 -15.35 12.43
C ILE A 99 -23.05 -16.59 12.80
N THR A 100 -22.10 -16.97 11.95
CA THR A 100 -21.21 -18.10 12.20
C THR A 100 -20.19 -17.78 13.29
N ARG A 101 -19.49 -18.80 13.80
CA ARG A 101 -18.45 -18.57 14.80
C ARG A 101 -17.32 -17.74 14.18
N PRO A 102 -16.92 -16.60 14.77
CA PRO A 102 -15.81 -15.82 14.27
C PRO A 102 -14.51 -16.62 14.25
N VAL A 103 -13.79 -16.59 13.14
CA VAL A 103 -12.44 -17.14 13.03
C VAL A 103 -11.46 -15.99 13.24
N ILE A 104 -10.76 -16.03 14.38
CA ILE A 104 -9.72 -15.07 14.71
C ILE A 104 -8.43 -15.48 14.02
N ILE A 105 -7.89 -14.59 13.20
CA ILE A 105 -6.71 -14.85 12.41
C ILE A 105 -5.53 -14.23 13.12
N GLU A 106 -4.90 -15.07 13.93
CA GLU A 106 -3.68 -14.70 14.62
C GLU A 106 -2.53 -14.62 13.60
N ASN A 107 -1.69 -13.60 13.79
CA ASN A 107 -0.47 -13.37 13.01
C ASN A 107 -0.70 -13.14 11.50
N GLY A 108 -0.97 -11.87 11.14
CA GLY A 108 -0.87 -11.39 9.76
C GLY A 108 -2.17 -11.46 8.96
N THR A 109 -2.03 -11.66 7.64
CA THR A 109 -3.13 -11.65 6.66
C THR A 109 -3.45 -13.05 6.17
N ILE A 110 -4.60 -13.20 5.51
CA ILE A 110 -4.99 -14.42 4.80
C ILE A 110 -4.37 -14.46 3.41
N ASP A 111 -3.74 -15.58 3.06
CA ASP A 111 -3.43 -15.98 1.68
C ASP A 111 -4.38 -17.12 1.25
N SER A 112 -4.24 -17.59 0.00
CA SER A 112 -5.10 -18.66 -0.54
C SER A 112 -5.05 -19.94 0.28
N ASP A 113 -3.86 -20.31 0.77
CA ASP A 113 -3.66 -21.59 1.43
C ASP A 113 -4.28 -21.57 2.83
N ARG A 114 -4.09 -20.47 3.57
CA ARG A 114 -4.79 -20.23 4.84
C ARG A 114 -6.30 -20.10 4.64
N TYR A 115 -6.75 -19.48 3.56
CA TYR A 115 -8.18 -19.39 3.27
C TYR A 115 -8.81 -20.78 3.12
N ILE A 116 -8.17 -21.66 2.35
CA ILE A 116 -8.63 -23.04 2.13
C ILE A 116 -8.55 -23.87 3.41
N ALA A 117 -7.48 -23.73 4.19
CA ALA A 117 -7.24 -24.55 5.38
C ALA A 117 -8.06 -24.09 6.59
N ASP A 118 -8.14 -22.78 6.84
CA ASP A 118 -8.66 -22.22 8.08
C ASP A 118 -10.10 -21.72 7.93
N ILE A 119 -10.49 -21.23 6.74
CA ILE A 119 -11.75 -20.50 6.54
C ILE A 119 -12.82 -21.36 5.87
N LEU A 120 -12.54 -21.91 4.69
CA LEU A 120 -13.53 -22.68 3.92
C LEU A 120 -14.16 -23.85 4.71
N PRO A 121 -13.44 -24.61 5.56
CA PRO A 121 -14.04 -25.68 6.34
C PRO A 121 -15.06 -25.16 7.36
N VAL A 122 -14.82 -23.97 7.94
CA VAL A 122 -15.76 -23.33 8.86
C VAL A 122 -16.98 -22.81 8.09
N ALA A 123 -16.76 -22.15 6.95
CA ALA A 123 -17.85 -21.65 6.10
C ALA A 123 -18.78 -22.78 5.64
N LEU A 124 -18.22 -23.88 5.12
CA LEU A 124 -19.00 -25.01 4.66
C LEU A 124 -19.75 -25.70 5.81
N LYS A 125 -19.07 -25.93 6.94
CA LYS A 125 -19.68 -26.58 8.09
C LYS A 125 -20.84 -25.75 8.67
N ASP A 126 -20.57 -24.49 8.96
CA ASP A 126 -21.54 -23.62 9.63
C ASP A 126 -22.68 -23.24 8.65
N GLY A 127 -22.36 -22.98 7.39
CA GLY A 127 -23.34 -22.76 6.32
C GLY A 127 -24.26 -23.97 6.14
N THR A 128 -23.71 -25.18 6.08
CA THR A 128 -24.53 -26.41 6.02
C THR A 128 -25.38 -26.60 7.28
N GLN A 129 -24.83 -26.32 8.45
CA GLN A 129 -25.58 -26.43 9.71
C GLN A 129 -26.74 -25.44 9.79
N MET A 130 -26.56 -24.22 9.27
CA MET A 130 -27.56 -23.15 9.36
C MET A 130 -28.59 -23.20 8.23
N LEU A 131 -28.16 -23.49 7.01
CA LEU A 131 -28.98 -23.33 5.79
C LEU A 131 -29.24 -24.66 5.05
N GLY A 132 -28.63 -25.77 5.50
CA GLY A 132 -28.70 -27.06 4.82
C GLY A 132 -27.69 -27.19 3.68
N ASN A 133 -27.79 -28.25 2.88
CA ASN A 133 -26.79 -28.58 1.86
C ASN A 133 -26.86 -27.71 0.59
N GLU A 134 -27.94 -26.96 0.39
CA GLU A 134 -28.18 -26.16 -0.82
C GLU A 134 -28.19 -24.66 -0.50
N PHE A 135 -27.08 -24.16 0.01
CA PHE A 135 -26.88 -22.73 0.24
C PHE A 135 -25.95 -22.11 -0.80
N ILE A 136 -26.10 -20.80 -0.98
CA ILE A 136 -25.24 -20.01 -1.85
C ILE A 136 -24.20 -19.32 -0.97
N PHE A 137 -22.92 -19.63 -1.21
CA PHE A 137 -21.82 -18.96 -0.56
C PHE A 137 -21.40 -17.71 -1.37
N GLN A 138 -21.47 -16.53 -0.74
CA GLN A 138 -21.12 -15.26 -1.35
C GLN A 138 -19.92 -14.63 -0.63
N GLN A 139 -18.94 -14.19 -1.42
CA GLN A 139 -17.72 -13.52 -0.96
C GLN A 139 -17.32 -12.41 -1.94
N ASP A 140 -16.37 -11.55 -1.55
CA ASP A 140 -15.82 -10.53 -2.45
C ASP A 140 -14.70 -11.10 -3.36
N GLY A 141 -14.25 -10.30 -4.32
CA GLY A 141 -13.21 -10.68 -5.28
C GLY A 141 -11.77 -10.51 -4.76
N ALA A 142 -11.51 -10.72 -3.46
CA ALA A 142 -10.17 -10.62 -2.91
C ALA A 142 -9.25 -11.71 -3.49
N LYS A 143 -7.94 -11.41 -3.60
CA LYS A 143 -6.96 -12.32 -4.21
C LYS A 143 -6.99 -13.76 -3.66
N PRO A 144 -7.11 -13.99 -2.33
CA PRO A 144 -7.22 -15.35 -1.79
C PRO A 144 -8.47 -16.08 -2.27
N HIS A 145 -9.58 -15.37 -2.51
CA HIS A 145 -10.87 -15.96 -2.90
C HIS A 145 -10.92 -16.34 -4.38
N THR A 146 -10.09 -15.71 -5.21
CA THR A 146 -10.03 -15.92 -6.66
C THR A 146 -8.81 -16.71 -7.09
N ALA A 147 -8.06 -17.29 -6.15
CA ALA A 147 -6.89 -18.08 -6.47
C ALA A 147 -7.31 -19.38 -7.17
N LYS A 148 -6.47 -19.91 -8.06
CA LYS A 148 -6.82 -21.10 -8.87
C LYS A 148 -7.10 -22.34 -8.03
N ASN A 149 -6.55 -22.40 -6.83
CA ASN A 149 -6.67 -23.52 -5.89
C ASN A 149 -7.81 -23.33 -4.88
N THR A 150 -8.49 -22.18 -4.88
CA THR A 150 -9.65 -21.87 -4.05
C THR A 150 -10.93 -22.22 -4.80
#